data_AF-A0A4Q2UT66-F1
#
_entry.id   AF-A0A4Q2UT66-F1
#
_cell.length_a   1.000
_cell.length_b   1.000
_cell.length_c   1.000
_cell.angle_alpha   90.00
_cell.angle_beta   90.00
_cell.angle_gamma   90.00
#
_symmetry.space_group_name_H-M   'P 1'
#
loop_
_entity.id
_entity.type
_entity.pdbx_description
1 polymer ?
#
loop_
_entity_poly.entity_id
_entity_poly.type
_entity_poly.pdbx_seq_one_letter_code
_entity_poly.pdbx_strand_id
1 'polypeptide(L)'
;DENNKPCKITLGLPEVSARHTGPNIAAEILDVIESYQIQDKIGYFTLDNAKNNDTAMEIIGGELGFVEAHRQGRCFGHTLNLSTKAILFGHDADAFERRISGVGPLTEAEHLIWHKKGPAGKLHNLVVAIHRSDLLTGMLRNIQQEAFNKSSDPKLNARKPLDVILDNDTRWLSQLYMIRRALLLRDYIERLIAHHRIDFEQQNKAKRGGPKKSLTLPLLCQPENQLSDKDWEVVEIFAQILSYYEATIKMLEGDGQIRKRKRGWTGSYGNIWDVIQGFEFLLEQLERFKDIAKDFPDTEHFRININLGWQKLNEYYEILSETPIYYAGLALHPAYRWKWFERNWTDRPEWIDEAKNMVHDVWRFEYREAALPGQEPPAVEPVPKQRKTSDNPFQEYLKRNRYTAPEAGHGGLTPGEDEYLHWITHCESGDGSI
;
A
#
# COMPACT_ATOMS: atom_id res chain seq x y z
N ASP A 1 -23.83 -16.58 -1.26
CA ASP A 1 -25.29 -16.57 -1.00
C ASP A 1 -25.93 -17.54 -1.99
N GLU A 2 -27.26 -17.67 -2.03
CA GLU A 2 -27.98 -18.52 -3.01
C GLU A 2 -27.68 -18.12 -4.47
N ASN A 3 -27.05 -16.96 -4.69
CA ASN A 3 -26.70 -16.42 -6.00
C ASN A 3 -25.19 -16.47 -6.31
N ASN A 4 -24.39 -17.20 -5.53
CA ASN A 4 -22.92 -17.28 -5.67
C ASN A 4 -22.21 -15.91 -5.65
N LYS A 5 -22.79 -14.89 -5.00
CA LYS A 5 -22.18 -13.56 -4.89
C LYS A 5 -21.19 -13.50 -3.72
N PRO A 6 -20.01 -12.87 -3.91
CA PRO A 6 -19.09 -12.60 -2.81
C PRO A 6 -19.75 -11.76 -1.72
N CYS A 7 -19.61 -12.18 -0.46
CA CYS A 7 -20.12 -11.46 0.69
C CYS A 7 -19.00 -11.12 1.68
N LYS A 8 -19.18 -10.08 2.47
CA LYS A 8 -18.25 -9.66 3.53
C LYS A 8 -19.02 -9.61 4.84
N ILE A 9 -18.57 -10.41 5.79
CA ILE A 9 -19.22 -10.56 7.09
C ILE A 9 -18.11 -10.53 8.15
N THR A 10 -18.32 -9.75 9.20
CA THR A 10 -17.44 -9.78 10.38
C THR A 10 -17.86 -10.96 11.25
N LEU A 11 -16.95 -11.93 11.44
CA LEU A 11 -17.20 -13.11 12.28
C LEU A 11 -16.86 -12.86 13.76
N GLY A 12 -15.81 -12.09 14.04
CA GLY A 12 -15.40 -11.78 15.41
C GLY A 12 -14.42 -10.62 15.50
N LEU A 13 -14.31 -10.06 16.71
CA LEU A 13 -13.27 -9.11 17.11
C LEU A 13 -12.81 -9.46 18.54
N PRO A 14 -12.17 -10.63 18.72
CA PRO A 14 -11.76 -11.09 20.05
C PRO A 14 -10.69 -10.14 20.64
N GLU A 15 -10.78 -9.91 21.94
CA GLU A 15 -9.77 -9.16 22.67
C GLU A 15 -8.68 -10.11 23.17
N VAL A 16 -7.46 -9.98 22.65
CA VAL A 16 -6.31 -10.74 23.16
C VAL A 16 -5.76 -10.06 24.41
N SER A 17 -6.32 -10.38 25.58
CA SER A 17 -5.86 -9.80 26.86
C SER A 17 -4.50 -10.34 27.34
N ALA A 18 -3.94 -11.33 26.64
CA ALA A 18 -2.63 -11.91 26.89
C ALA A 18 -1.51 -11.28 26.04
N ARG A 19 -0.29 -11.82 26.11
CA ARG A 19 0.80 -11.40 25.21
C ARG A 19 0.41 -11.69 23.76
N HIS A 20 0.73 -10.78 22.85
CA HIS A 20 0.44 -10.91 21.42
C HIS A 20 1.39 -11.89 20.69
N THR A 21 1.41 -13.15 21.14
CA THR A 21 2.20 -14.25 20.58
C THR A 21 1.37 -15.09 19.63
N GLY A 22 2.00 -15.76 18.66
CA GLY A 22 1.33 -16.63 17.70
C GLY A 22 0.34 -17.64 18.30
N PRO A 23 0.69 -18.38 19.38
CA PRO A 23 -0.24 -19.30 20.02
C PRO A 23 -1.52 -18.66 20.56
N ASN A 24 -1.43 -17.46 21.12
CA ASN A 24 -2.60 -16.75 21.65
C ASN A 24 -3.47 -16.22 20.52
N ILE A 25 -2.85 -15.76 19.42
CA ILE A 25 -3.60 -15.35 18.22
C ILE A 25 -4.32 -16.56 17.60
N ALA A 26 -3.61 -17.70 17.47
CA ALA A 26 -4.17 -18.92 16.92
C ALA A 26 -5.37 -19.42 17.75
N ALA A 27 -5.26 -19.45 19.08
CA ALA A 27 -6.35 -19.87 19.96
C ALA A 27 -7.64 -19.06 19.73
N GLU A 28 -7.55 -17.73 19.73
CA GLU A 28 -8.72 -16.86 19.53
C GLU A 28 -9.33 -17.01 18.12
N ILE A 29 -8.50 -17.20 17.09
CA ILE A 29 -8.99 -17.42 15.72
C ILE A 29 -9.66 -18.79 15.59
N LEU A 30 -9.10 -19.83 16.20
CA LEU A 30 -9.67 -21.18 16.21
C LEU A 30 -11.01 -21.22 16.96
N ASP A 31 -11.13 -20.53 18.10
CA ASP A 31 -12.38 -20.40 18.84
C ASP A 31 -13.49 -19.75 17.99
N VAL A 32 -13.15 -18.68 17.23
CA VAL A 32 -14.08 -18.07 16.28
C VAL A 32 -14.47 -19.07 15.19
N ILE A 33 -13.51 -19.75 14.58
CA ILE A 33 -13.77 -20.74 13.52
C ILE A 33 -14.68 -21.87 14.01
N GLU A 34 -14.44 -22.38 15.22
CA GLU A 34 -15.24 -23.44 15.85
C GLU A 34 -16.66 -22.96 16.15
N SER A 35 -16.81 -21.75 16.70
CA SER A 35 -18.12 -21.18 17.04
C SER A 35 -19.08 -21.06 15.85
N TYR A 36 -18.52 -20.88 14.63
CA TYR A 36 -19.28 -20.80 13.39
C TYR A 36 -19.34 -22.13 12.61
N GLN A 37 -18.63 -23.17 13.04
CA GLN A 37 -18.57 -24.47 12.38
C GLN A 37 -18.18 -24.36 10.90
N ILE A 38 -17.08 -23.64 10.64
CA ILE A 38 -16.57 -23.36 9.29
C ILE A 38 -15.18 -23.95 9.02
N GLN A 39 -14.70 -24.86 9.87
CA GLN A 39 -13.36 -25.48 9.78
C GLN A 39 -13.06 -26.00 8.36
N ASP A 40 -14.04 -26.63 7.72
CA ASP A 40 -13.98 -27.24 6.40
C ASP A 40 -14.25 -26.25 5.24
N LYS A 41 -14.54 -24.98 5.55
CA LYS A 41 -14.98 -23.96 4.57
C LYS A 41 -13.99 -22.82 4.39
N ILE A 42 -12.81 -22.92 5.00
CA ILE A 42 -11.79 -21.87 4.91
C ILE A 42 -10.89 -22.14 3.71
N GLY A 43 -10.84 -21.17 2.79
CA GLY A 43 -9.92 -21.20 1.66
C GLY A 43 -8.55 -20.63 2.03
N TYR A 44 -8.50 -19.35 2.39
CA TYR A 44 -7.26 -18.59 2.56
C TYR A 44 -7.38 -17.57 3.70
N PHE A 45 -6.23 -17.22 4.28
CA PHE A 45 -6.08 -16.18 5.30
C PHE A 45 -5.25 -15.04 4.73
N THR A 46 -5.64 -13.78 4.96
CA THR A 46 -4.81 -12.62 4.60
C THR A 46 -4.41 -11.88 5.86
N LEU A 47 -3.11 -11.87 6.17
CA LEU A 47 -2.55 -11.32 7.41
C LEU A 47 -1.42 -10.33 7.11
N ASP A 48 -1.12 -9.43 8.04
CA ASP A 48 0.11 -8.64 7.93
C ASP A 48 1.35 -9.52 8.16
N ASN A 49 2.53 -9.01 7.79
CA ASN A 49 3.75 -9.80 7.74
C ASN A 49 4.48 -9.84 9.10
N ALA A 50 3.76 -9.68 10.21
CA ALA A 50 4.33 -9.81 11.53
C ALA A 50 4.64 -11.29 11.85
N LYS A 51 5.81 -11.54 12.46
CA LYS A 51 6.30 -12.91 12.74
C LYS A 51 5.35 -13.76 13.59
N ASN A 52 4.57 -13.12 14.46
CA ASN A 52 3.58 -13.81 15.29
C ASN A 52 2.42 -14.38 14.45
N ASN A 53 2.11 -13.80 13.29
CA ASN A 53 1.13 -14.35 12.36
C ASN A 53 1.65 -15.62 11.67
N ASP A 54 2.95 -15.70 11.36
CA ASP A 54 3.55 -16.92 10.80
C ASP A 54 3.41 -18.09 11.79
N THR A 55 3.77 -17.86 13.05
CA THR A 55 3.59 -18.87 14.11
C THR A 55 2.11 -19.20 14.35
N ALA A 56 1.21 -18.21 14.24
CA ALA A 56 -0.22 -18.47 14.38
C ALA A 56 -0.75 -19.36 13.23
N MET A 57 -0.32 -19.08 12.00
CA MET A 57 -0.72 -19.83 10.81
C MET A 57 -0.20 -21.26 10.83
N GLU A 58 1.01 -21.50 11.34
CA GLU A 58 1.54 -22.86 11.58
C GLU A 58 0.63 -23.67 12.51
N ILE A 59 0.19 -23.07 13.62
CA ILE A 59 -0.71 -23.73 14.59
C ILE A 59 -2.09 -23.96 13.99
N ILE A 60 -2.68 -22.95 13.34
CA ILE A 60 -3.99 -23.06 12.69
C ILE A 60 -3.96 -24.12 11.59
N GLY A 61 -2.90 -24.16 10.77
CA GLY A 61 -2.72 -25.17 9.73
C GLY A 61 -2.63 -26.58 10.29
N GLY A 62 -1.92 -26.76 11.41
CA GLY A 62 -1.85 -28.02 12.14
C GLY A 62 -3.22 -28.52 12.64
N GLU A 63 -4.03 -27.62 13.20
CA GLU A 63 -5.37 -27.95 13.71
C GLU A 63 -6.40 -28.18 12.60
N LEU A 64 -6.31 -27.45 11.49
CA LEU A 64 -7.26 -27.52 10.38
C LEU A 64 -6.82 -28.45 9.24
N GLY A 65 -5.62 -29.02 9.30
CA GLY A 65 -5.14 -30.02 8.35
C GLY A 65 -4.68 -29.47 7.00
N PHE A 66 -4.08 -28.27 6.97
CA PHE A 66 -3.52 -27.68 5.76
C PHE A 66 -2.09 -27.16 5.95
N VAL A 67 -1.36 -27.01 4.84
CA VAL A 67 -0.04 -26.36 4.83
C VAL A 67 -0.22 -24.85 4.89
N GLU A 68 0.36 -24.22 5.90
CA GLU A 68 0.17 -22.82 6.24
C GLU A 68 0.62 -21.87 5.13
N ALA A 69 1.79 -22.12 4.53
CA ALA A 69 2.35 -21.30 3.46
C ALA A 69 1.42 -21.21 2.23
N HIS A 70 0.74 -22.32 1.92
CA HIS A 70 -0.20 -22.39 0.80
C HIS A 70 -1.47 -21.58 1.03
N ARG A 71 -1.83 -21.28 2.28
CA ARG A 71 -3.08 -20.59 2.63
C ARG A 71 -2.88 -19.20 3.24
N GLN A 72 -1.64 -18.80 3.55
CA GLN A 72 -1.31 -17.50 4.12
C GLN A 72 -0.99 -16.47 3.03
N GLY A 73 -2.02 -15.73 2.61
CA GLY A 73 -1.86 -14.51 1.83
C GLY A 73 -1.17 -13.40 2.63
N ARG A 74 -0.14 -12.80 2.03
CA ARG A 74 0.58 -11.65 2.60
C ARG A 74 -0.20 -10.35 2.35
N CYS A 75 -0.31 -9.50 3.36
CA CYS A 75 -1.00 -8.22 3.22
C CYS A 75 -0.23 -7.29 2.28
N PHE A 76 -0.78 -7.09 1.07
CA PHE A 76 -0.18 -6.22 0.05
C PHE A 76 0.10 -4.80 0.56
N GLY A 77 -0.86 -4.19 1.27
CA GLY A 77 -0.68 -2.85 1.85
C GLY A 77 0.47 -2.77 2.85
N HIS A 78 0.66 -3.83 3.66
CA HIS A 78 1.77 -3.90 4.60
C HIS A 78 3.11 -4.01 3.86
N THR A 79 3.21 -4.86 2.84
CA THR A 79 4.40 -4.97 1.98
C THR A 79 4.80 -3.63 1.35
N LEU A 80 3.82 -2.89 0.82
CA LEU A 80 4.07 -1.58 0.22
C LEU A 80 4.53 -0.54 1.23
N ASN A 81 4.03 -0.62 2.47
CA ASN A 81 4.50 0.23 3.57
C ASN A 81 5.98 -0.06 3.90
N LEU A 82 6.38 -1.33 3.96
CA LEU A 82 7.78 -1.72 4.22
C LEU A 82 8.72 -1.20 3.12
N SER A 83 8.35 -1.38 1.85
CA SER A 83 9.13 -0.85 0.73
C SER A 83 9.20 0.69 0.76
N THR A 84 8.08 1.37 1.04
CA THR A 84 8.04 2.84 1.19
C THR A 84 9.03 3.32 2.26
N LYS A 85 9.06 2.64 3.41
CA LYS A 85 9.98 2.97 4.51
C LYS A 85 11.44 2.77 4.11
N ALA A 86 11.76 1.72 3.37
CA ALA A 86 13.10 1.51 2.82
C ALA A 86 13.51 2.63 1.83
N ILE A 87 12.58 3.13 1.01
CA ILE A 87 12.83 4.25 0.10
C ILE A 87 13.09 5.56 0.87
N LEU A 88 12.31 5.82 1.92
CA LEU A 88 12.40 7.08 2.65
C LEU A 88 13.57 7.12 3.64
N PHE A 89 13.86 6.00 4.32
CA PHE A 89 14.76 5.97 5.48
C PHE A 89 16.00 5.08 5.27
N GLY A 90 16.13 4.45 4.10
CA GLY A 90 17.26 3.62 3.73
C GLY A 90 17.37 2.35 4.59
N HIS A 91 18.61 1.93 4.86
CA HIS A 91 18.89 0.70 5.61
C HIS A 91 18.25 0.70 7.01
N ASP A 92 17.83 -0.50 7.43
CA ASP A 92 17.25 -0.80 8.74
C ASP A 92 16.03 0.05 9.10
N ALA A 93 15.21 0.44 8.11
CA ALA A 93 14.03 1.29 8.32
C ALA A 93 13.08 0.72 9.41
N ASP A 94 12.81 -0.59 9.40
CA ASP A 94 11.95 -1.24 10.39
C ASP A 94 12.55 -1.27 11.81
N ALA A 95 13.87 -1.38 11.92
CA ALA A 95 14.56 -1.33 13.21
C ALA A 95 14.66 0.11 13.73
N PHE A 96 14.73 1.08 12.81
CA PHE A 96 14.72 2.50 13.12
C PHE A 96 13.38 2.94 13.73
N GLU A 97 12.25 2.64 13.09
CA GLU A 97 10.94 3.07 13.61
C GLU A 97 10.55 2.40 14.93
N ARG A 98 10.89 1.12 15.11
CA ARG A 98 10.68 0.40 16.39
C ARG A 98 11.43 1.01 17.57
N ARG A 99 12.49 1.81 17.32
CA ARG A 99 13.26 2.49 18.37
C ARG A 99 12.67 3.85 18.76
N ILE A 100 11.80 4.44 17.94
CA ILE A 100 11.34 5.84 18.08
C ILE A 100 9.80 5.92 18.17
N SER A 101 9.13 4.79 18.39
CA SER A 101 7.67 4.72 18.53
C SER A 101 7.23 5.34 19.86
N GLY A 102 7.12 6.68 19.88
CA GLY A 102 6.81 7.47 21.06
C GLY A 102 5.60 8.39 20.84
N VAL A 103 4.64 8.36 21.77
CA VAL A 103 3.49 9.29 21.77
C VAL A 103 3.88 10.66 22.35
N GLY A 104 5.05 10.79 22.99
CA GLY A 104 5.57 12.04 23.58
C GLY A 104 6.38 12.92 22.61
N PRO A 105 6.67 14.19 22.97
CA PRO A 105 7.57 15.05 22.18
C PRO A 105 8.92 14.38 21.96
N LEU A 106 9.52 14.57 20.78
CA LEU A 106 10.84 13.99 20.49
C LEU A 106 11.87 14.56 21.47
N THR A 107 12.61 13.67 22.11
CA THR A 107 13.85 14.00 22.80
C THR A 107 14.90 14.49 21.79
N GLU A 108 15.92 15.22 22.25
CA GLU A 108 17.02 15.66 21.38
C GLU A 108 17.73 14.49 20.68
N ALA A 109 17.84 13.35 21.36
CA ALA A 109 18.39 12.12 20.80
C ALA A 109 17.52 11.60 19.65
N GLU A 110 16.20 11.47 19.85
CA GLU A 110 15.28 11.01 18.80
C GLU A 110 15.26 11.96 17.61
N HIS A 111 15.24 13.27 17.86
CA HIS A 111 15.35 14.28 16.82
C HIS A 111 16.60 14.09 15.96
N LEU A 112 17.76 13.84 16.59
CA LEU A 112 19.01 13.59 15.85
C LEU A 112 18.98 12.29 15.04
N ILE A 113 18.30 11.24 15.52
CA ILE A 113 18.17 10.00 14.76
C ILE A 113 17.29 10.22 13.53
N TRP A 114 16.17 10.93 13.65
CA TRP A 114 15.33 11.33 12.51
C TRP A 114 16.10 12.22 11.54
N HIS A 115 16.86 13.21 12.02
CA HIS A 115 17.65 14.10 11.19
C HIS A 115 18.64 13.33 10.29
N LYS A 116 19.25 12.27 10.83
CA LYS A 116 20.17 11.39 10.09
C LYS A 116 19.51 10.57 8.98
N LYS A 117 18.17 10.50 8.92
CA LYS A 117 17.42 9.87 7.82
C LYS A 117 17.23 10.81 6.62
N GLY A 118 17.94 11.93 6.58
CA GLY A 118 17.95 12.84 5.43
C GLY A 118 16.67 13.68 5.33
N PRO A 119 16.29 14.13 4.12
CA PRO A 119 15.18 15.07 3.93
C PRO A 119 13.84 14.59 4.49
N ALA A 120 13.51 13.30 4.32
CA ALA A 120 12.28 12.74 4.87
C ALA A 120 12.23 12.81 6.41
N GLY A 121 13.37 12.56 7.07
CA GLY A 121 13.45 12.62 8.53
C GLY A 121 13.52 14.04 9.09
N LYS A 122 14.19 14.98 8.40
CA LYS A 122 14.08 16.41 8.71
C LYS A 122 12.63 16.90 8.61
N LEU A 123 11.92 16.46 7.57
CA LEU A 123 10.51 16.80 7.39
C LEU A 123 9.64 16.24 8.52
N HIS A 124 9.88 14.99 8.95
CA HIS A 124 9.19 14.42 10.11
C HIS A 124 9.39 15.28 11.36
N ASN A 125 10.64 15.65 11.69
CA ASN A 125 10.95 16.53 12.83
C ASN A 125 10.21 17.87 12.75
N LEU A 126 10.20 18.50 11.58
CA LEU A 126 9.50 19.76 11.31
C LEU A 126 8.00 19.63 11.56
N VAL A 127 7.38 18.59 11.01
CA VAL A 127 5.94 18.32 11.16
C VAL A 127 5.58 18.02 12.61
N VAL A 128 6.39 17.20 13.29
CA VAL A 128 6.21 16.88 14.71
C VAL A 128 6.27 18.15 15.57
N ALA A 129 7.26 19.02 15.35
CA ALA A 129 7.42 20.25 16.10
C ALA A 129 6.21 21.19 15.94
N ILE A 130 5.71 21.34 14.71
CA ILE A 130 4.53 22.18 14.44
C ILE A 130 3.27 21.55 15.06
N HIS A 131 3.02 20.27 14.77
CA HIS A 131 1.81 19.56 15.17
C HIS A 131 1.63 19.51 16.70
N ARG A 132 2.73 19.42 17.45
CA ARG A 132 2.70 19.31 18.92
C ARG A 132 2.80 20.64 19.65
N SER A 133 2.79 21.77 18.93
CA SER A 133 2.87 23.11 19.52
C SER A 133 1.66 23.93 19.10
N ASP A 134 0.78 24.24 20.05
CA ASP A 134 -0.38 25.13 19.82
C ASP A 134 0.07 26.51 19.31
N LEU A 135 1.21 27.00 19.80
CA LEU A 135 1.82 28.25 19.33
C LEU A 135 2.16 28.16 17.84
N LEU A 136 2.93 27.15 17.42
CA LEU A 136 3.36 27.02 16.03
C LEU A 136 2.18 26.69 15.10
N THR A 137 1.26 25.85 15.53
CA THR A 137 0.02 25.56 14.80
C THR A 137 -0.82 26.83 14.62
N GLY A 138 -0.98 27.64 15.67
CA GLY A 138 -1.66 28.93 15.60
C GLY A 138 -0.98 29.91 14.65
N MET A 139 0.35 30.03 14.73
CA MET A 139 1.14 30.86 13.81
C MET A 139 0.97 30.43 12.36
N LEU A 140 1.02 29.12 12.08
CA LEU A 140 0.87 28.57 10.73
C LEU A 140 -0.50 28.91 10.14
N ARG A 141 -1.56 28.78 10.95
CA ARG A 141 -2.92 29.13 10.55
C ARG A 141 -3.07 30.63 10.28
N ASN A 142 -2.49 31.47 11.13
CA ASN A 142 -2.56 32.93 10.98
C ASN A 142 -1.84 33.39 9.70
N ILE A 143 -0.63 32.88 9.43
CA ILE A 143 0.13 33.22 8.22
C ILE A 143 -0.67 32.86 6.94
N GLN A 144 -1.31 31.69 6.91
CA GLN A 144 -2.20 31.30 5.82
C GLN A 144 -3.41 32.24 5.71
N GLN A 145 -4.09 32.51 6.82
CA GLN A 145 -5.29 33.35 6.83
C GLN A 145 -4.99 34.76 6.35
N GLU A 146 -3.87 35.35 6.75
CA GLU A 146 -3.42 36.65 6.26
C GLU A 146 -3.19 36.64 4.74
N ALA A 147 -2.59 35.58 4.20
CA ALA A 147 -2.39 35.44 2.76
C ALA A 147 -3.71 35.29 2.00
N PHE A 148 -4.64 34.49 2.52
CA PHE A 148 -5.97 34.31 1.92
C PHE A 148 -6.78 35.60 1.93
N ASN A 149 -6.79 36.34 3.05
CA ASN A 149 -7.50 37.61 3.19
C ASN A 149 -6.96 38.69 2.22
N LYS A 150 -5.66 38.66 1.92
CA LYS A 150 -5.02 39.58 0.96
C LYS A 150 -5.19 39.15 -0.51
N SER A 151 -5.63 37.93 -0.76
CA SER A 151 -5.81 37.42 -2.12
C SER A 151 -7.03 38.05 -2.79
N SER A 152 -6.86 38.47 -4.04
CA SER A 152 -7.96 38.94 -4.90
C SER A 152 -8.77 37.81 -5.53
N ASP A 153 -8.29 36.54 -5.45
CA ASP A 153 -9.05 35.38 -5.92
C ASP A 153 -10.10 34.97 -4.87
N PRO A 154 -11.41 35.06 -5.20
CA PRO A 154 -12.49 34.68 -4.27
C PRO A 154 -12.40 33.23 -3.79
N LYS A 155 -11.85 32.32 -4.61
CA LYS A 155 -11.69 30.91 -4.23
C LYS A 155 -10.59 30.72 -3.19
N LEU A 156 -9.50 31.47 -3.27
CA LEU A 156 -8.43 31.45 -2.28
C LEU A 156 -8.85 32.16 -1.00
N ASN A 157 -9.52 33.30 -1.13
CA ASN A 157 -10.03 34.09 0.00
C ASN A 157 -11.01 33.29 0.89
N ALA A 158 -11.82 32.42 0.28
CA ALA A 158 -12.77 31.57 1.02
C ALA A 158 -12.14 30.29 1.64
N ARG A 159 -10.83 30.03 1.44
CA ARG A 159 -10.19 28.83 2.00
C ARG A 159 -10.02 28.94 3.51
N LYS A 160 -10.06 27.78 4.17
CA LYS A 160 -9.67 27.65 5.57
C LYS A 160 -8.20 27.25 5.65
N PRO A 161 -7.44 27.78 6.64
CA PRO A 161 -6.08 27.32 6.90
C PRO A 161 -6.02 25.81 7.12
N LEU A 162 -4.93 25.21 6.68
CA LEU A 162 -4.66 23.78 6.82
C LEU A 162 -3.57 23.56 7.87
N ASP A 163 -3.72 22.48 8.65
CA ASP A 163 -2.67 22.00 9.55
C ASP A 163 -1.69 21.08 8.83
N VAL A 164 -0.53 20.83 9.45
CA VAL A 164 0.34 19.73 9.01
C VAL A 164 -0.33 18.37 9.27
N ILE A 165 0.06 17.34 8.52
CA ILE A 165 -0.39 15.96 8.74
C ILE A 165 0.78 15.18 9.30
N LEU A 166 0.63 14.64 10.51
CA LEU A 166 1.62 13.75 11.10
C LEU A 166 1.50 12.35 10.47
N ASP A 167 2.65 11.76 10.14
CA ASP A 167 2.75 10.38 9.71
C ASP A 167 2.47 9.39 10.85
N ASN A 168 2.23 8.13 10.49
CA ASN A 168 1.84 7.09 11.42
C ASN A 168 2.34 5.73 10.93
N ASP A 169 3.13 5.06 11.75
CA ASP A 169 3.82 3.80 11.42
C ASP A 169 2.87 2.66 11.00
N THR A 170 1.63 2.69 11.51
CA THR A 170 0.60 1.66 11.31
C THR A 170 -0.34 1.93 10.14
N ARG A 171 -0.37 3.15 9.60
CA ARG A 171 -1.22 3.53 8.45
C ARG A 171 -0.40 3.57 7.17
N TRP A 172 -0.80 2.78 6.18
CA TRP A 172 -0.11 2.71 4.89
C TRP A 172 -0.01 4.08 4.23
N LEU A 173 1.19 4.41 3.75
CA LEU A 173 1.50 5.66 3.04
C LEU A 173 1.22 6.95 3.83
N SER A 174 1.17 6.88 5.16
CA SER A 174 1.01 8.07 6.01
C SER A 174 2.10 9.13 5.76
N GLN A 175 3.33 8.69 5.47
CA GLN A 175 4.44 9.56 5.09
C GLN A 175 4.17 10.32 3.78
N LEU A 176 3.53 9.69 2.78
CA LEU A 176 3.14 10.39 1.55
C LEU A 176 2.13 11.52 1.83
N TYR A 177 1.19 11.29 2.74
CA TYR A 177 0.20 12.32 3.12
C TYR A 177 0.84 13.47 3.89
N MET A 178 1.79 13.17 4.78
CA MET A 178 2.64 14.17 5.43
C MET A 178 3.41 14.99 4.39
N ILE A 179 4.12 14.32 3.48
CA ILE A 179 4.91 14.93 2.41
C ILE A 179 4.06 15.87 1.56
N ARG A 180 2.94 15.39 1.01
CA ARG A 180 2.08 16.22 0.15
C ARG A 180 1.50 17.41 0.90
N ARG A 181 1.15 17.25 2.19
CA ARG A 181 0.67 18.37 3.01
C ARG A 181 1.77 19.40 3.24
N ALA A 182 2.99 18.96 3.52
CA ALA A 182 4.12 19.84 3.72
C ALA A 182 4.49 20.61 2.45
N LEU A 183 4.52 19.94 1.29
CA LEU A 183 4.74 20.58 -0.01
C LEU A 183 3.68 21.64 -0.31
N LEU A 184 2.40 21.36 -0.04
CA LEU A 184 1.31 22.34 -0.17
C LEU A 184 1.49 23.55 0.77
N LEU A 185 2.14 23.35 1.91
CA LEU A 185 2.33 24.36 2.94
C LEU A 185 3.74 24.99 2.95
N ARG A 186 4.61 24.65 2.00
CA ARG A 186 6.04 25.01 2.00
C ARG A 186 6.28 26.49 2.29
N ASP A 187 5.71 27.37 1.47
CA ASP A 187 5.87 28.83 1.62
C ASP A 187 5.41 29.34 3.00
N TYR A 188 4.35 28.76 3.55
CA TYR A 188 3.82 29.15 4.85
C TYR A 188 4.68 28.62 6.00
N ILE A 189 5.24 27.42 5.85
CA ILE A 189 6.15 26.82 6.82
C ILE A 189 7.47 27.60 6.87
N GLU A 190 8.04 27.98 5.73
CA GLU A 190 9.26 28.78 5.68
C GLU A 190 9.06 30.15 6.35
N ARG A 191 7.92 30.82 6.09
CA ARG A 191 7.54 32.07 6.78
C ARG A 191 7.34 31.87 8.28
N LEU A 192 6.71 30.76 8.68
CA LEU A 192 6.54 30.41 10.09
C LEU A 192 7.89 30.29 10.80
N ILE A 193 8.86 29.57 10.20
CA ILE A 193 10.19 29.40 10.80
C ILE A 193 10.88 30.76 10.95
N ALA A 194 10.80 31.61 9.93
CA ALA A 194 11.36 32.96 9.97
C ALA A 194 10.71 33.83 11.06
N HIS A 195 9.38 33.86 11.13
CA HIS A 195 8.64 34.62 12.15
C HIS A 195 8.94 34.12 13.56
N HIS A 196 8.89 32.80 13.77
CA HIS A 196 9.16 32.19 15.07
C HIS A 196 10.59 32.49 15.56
N ARG A 197 11.57 32.47 14.64
CA ARG A 197 12.94 32.87 14.95
C ARG A 197 13.01 34.33 15.41
N ILE A 198 12.39 35.24 14.68
CA ILE A 198 12.37 36.68 15.02
C ILE A 198 11.73 36.89 16.39
N ASP A 199 10.58 36.29 16.65
CA ASP A 199 9.87 36.40 17.93
C ASP A 199 10.73 35.88 19.09
N PHE A 200 11.38 34.72 18.89
CA PHE A 200 12.26 34.12 19.90
C PHE A 200 13.47 35.01 20.20
N GLU A 201 14.12 35.55 19.17
CA GLU A 201 15.26 36.47 19.31
C GLU A 201 14.83 37.76 20.03
N GLN A 202 13.66 38.32 19.71
CA GLN A 202 13.11 39.51 20.36
C GLN A 202 12.81 39.29 21.84
N GLN A 203 12.18 38.17 22.19
CA GLN A 203 11.87 37.81 23.58
C GLN A 203 13.14 37.54 24.42
N ASN A 204 14.25 37.18 23.76
CA ASN A 204 15.51 36.86 24.42
C ASN A 204 16.60 37.94 24.27
N LYS A 205 16.22 39.18 23.94
CA LYS A 205 17.13 40.33 23.99
C LYS A 205 17.61 40.59 25.41
N ALA A 206 18.89 40.92 25.57
CA ALA A 206 19.45 41.38 26.83
C ALA A 206 19.02 42.83 27.11
N LYS A 207 19.06 43.25 28.38
CA LYS A 207 18.73 44.62 28.83
C LYS A 207 19.49 45.74 28.10
N ARG A 208 20.62 45.44 27.44
CA ARG A 208 21.44 46.38 26.65
C ARG A 208 21.26 46.25 25.12
N GLY A 209 20.18 45.59 24.66
CA GLY A 209 19.82 45.52 23.23
C GLY A 209 20.55 44.48 22.39
N GLY A 210 21.58 43.80 22.94
CA GLY A 210 22.25 42.67 22.29
C GLY A 210 21.63 41.31 22.63
N PRO A 211 21.91 40.23 21.88
CA PRO A 211 21.49 38.88 22.25
C PRO A 211 22.08 38.44 23.60
N LYS A 212 21.34 37.66 24.39
CA LYS A 212 21.88 37.04 25.61
C LYS A 212 23.10 36.17 25.25
N LYS A 213 24.19 36.25 26.04
CA LYS A 213 25.32 35.32 25.90
C LYS A 213 24.80 33.88 26.05
N SER A 214 25.14 33.01 25.10
CA SER A 214 24.69 31.60 25.02
C SER A 214 23.23 31.37 24.60
N LEU A 215 22.63 32.25 23.78
CA LEU A 215 21.30 32.00 23.24
C LEU A 215 21.32 30.84 22.22
N THR A 216 20.75 29.70 22.58
CA THR A 216 20.50 28.58 21.67
C THR A 216 19.15 28.76 20.99
N LEU A 217 19.14 28.70 19.65
CA LEU A 217 17.89 28.75 18.89
C LEU A 217 17.05 27.47 19.12
N PRO A 218 15.70 27.55 19.08
CA PRO A 218 14.86 26.37 19.02
C PRO A 218 15.30 25.45 17.88
N LEU A 219 15.24 24.13 18.06
CA LEU A 219 15.71 23.14 17.06
C LEU A 219 15.16 23.42 15.66
N LEU A 220 13.88 23.77 15.56
CA LEU A 220 13.19 24.14 14.30
C LEU A 220 13.84 25.32 13.56
N CYS A 221 14.46 26.24 14.29
CA CYS A 221 15.07 27.46 13.77
C CYS A 221 16.58 27.31 13.51
N GLN A 222 17.18 26.19 13.88
CA GLN A 222 18.59 25.90 13.62
C GLN A 222 18.78 25.54 12.12
N PRO A 223 19.72 26.16 11.39
CA PRO A 223 19.90 25.95 9.95
C PRO A 223 20.11 24.48 9.55
N GLU A 224 20.84 23.72 10.35
CA GLU A 224 21.11 22.30 10.12
C GLU A 224 19.84 21.44 10.13
N ASN A 225 18.80 21.85 10.86
CA ASN A 225 17.55 21.10 11.00
C ASN A 225 16.48 21.54 9.99
N GLN A 226 16.74 22.58 9.21
CA GLN A 226 15.83 23.06 8.18
C GLN A 226 16.03 22.27 6.89
N LEU A 227 14.94 22.18 6.12
CA LEU A 227 14.95 21.67 4.76
C LEU A 227 15.52 22.76 3.84
N SER A 228 16.64 22.47 3.17
CA SER A 228 17.16 23.29 2.08
C SER A 228 16.31 23.15 0.81
N ASP A 229 16.53 24.00 -0.19
CA ASP A 229 15.85 23.87 -1.49
C ASP A 229 16.07 22.49 -2.14
N LYS A 230 17.27 21.94 -1.99
CA LYS A 230 17.60 20.58 -2.43
C LYS A 230 16.84 19.52 -1.64
N ASP A 231 16.68 19.72 -0.33
CA ASP A 231 15.91 18.80 0.51
C ASP A 231 14.43 18.78 0.10
N TRP A 232 13.87 19.95 -0.28
CA TRP A 232 12.51 20.02 -0.80
C TRP A 232 12.35 19.33 -2.15
N GLU A 233 13.31 19.48 -3.06
CA GLU A 233 13.34 18.76 -4.34
C GLU A 233 13.38 17.23 -4.12
N VAL A 234 14.18 16.76 -3.17
CA VAL A 234 14.20 15.34 -2.75
C VAL A 234 12.82 14.88 -2.26
N VAL A 235 12.16 15.69 -1.42
CA VAL A 235 10.81 15.40 -0.90
C VAL A 235 9.76 15.35 -2.01
N GLU A 236 9.87 16.20 -3.04
CA GLU A 236 9.01 16.16 -4.23
C GLU A 236 9.19 14.87 -5.03
N ILE A 237 10.43 14.41 -5.23
CA ILE A 237 10.72 13.16 -5.91
C ILE A 237 10.13 11.97 -5.13
N PHE A 238 10.27 11.94 -3.80
CA PHE A 238 9.61 10.91 -2.99
C PHE A 238 8.09 10.93 -3.18
N ALA A 239 7.46 12.11 -3.23
CA ALA A 239 6.03 12.23 -3.48
C ALA A 239 5.62 11.66 -4.85
N GLN A 240 6.47 11.82 -5.87
CA GLN A 240 6.25 11.28 -7.21
C GLN A 240 6.34 9.75 -7.21
N ILE A 241 7.40 9.17 -6.65
CA ILE A 241 7.56 7.71 -6.54
C ILE A 241 6.37 7.09 -5.80
N LEU A 242 6.06 7.61 -4.62
CA LEU A 242 5.01 7.07 -3.76
C LEU A 242 3.59 7.31 -4.32
N SER A 243 3.42 8.19 -5.32
CA SER A 243 2.13 8.31 -6.02
C SER A 243 1.74 7.04 -6.77
N TYR A 244 2.71 6.28 -7.27
CA TYR A 244 2.48 4.97 -7.89
C TYR A 244 2.05 3.94 -6.85
N TYR A 245 2.66 3.96 -5.66
CA TYR A 245 2.24 3.10 -4.53
C TYR A 245 0.81 3.39 -4.12
N GLU A 246 0.45 4.67 -3.99
CA GLU A 246 -0.92 5.08 -3.66
C GLU A 246 -1.92 4.64 -4.73
N ALA A 247 -1.55 4.76 -6.00
CA ALA A 247 -2.36 4.32 -7.13
C ALA A 247 -2.68 2.82 -7.05
N THR A 248 -1.70 1.99 -6.67
CA THR A 248 -1.85 0.54 -6.50
C THR A 248 -2.62 0.18 -5.22
N ILE A 249 -2.29 0.77 -4.06
CA ILE A 249 -2.98 0.51 -2.78
C ILE A 249 -4.47 0.81 -2.88
N LYS A 250 -4.84 1.97 -3.44
CA LYS A 250 -6.26 2.35 -3.60
C LYS A 250 -7.07 1.35 -4.43
N MET A 251 -6.40 0.58 -5.28
CA MET A 251 -7.04 -0.48 -6.06
C MET A 251 -7.09 -1.82 -5.34
N LEU A 252 -6.16 -2.09 -4.41
CA LEU A 252 -6.01 -3.37 -3.73
C LEU A 252 -6.49 -3.39 -2.26
N GLU A 253 -6.80 -2.24 -1.65
CA GLU A 253 -7.36 -2.14 -0.29
C GLU A 253 -8.87 -2.47 -0.19
N GLY A 254 -9.49 -2.87 -1.30
CA GLY A 254 -10.91 -3.24 -1.35
C GLY A 254 -11.19 -4.67 -0.88
N ASP A 255 -12.41 -5.15 -1.13
CA ASP A 255 -12.90 -6.46 -0.70
C ASP A 255 -13.47 -7.32 -1.84
N GLY A 256 -13.07 -7.05 -3.08
CA GLY A 256 -13.47 -7.82 -4.26
C GLY A 256 -14.94 -7.65 -4.67
N GLN A 257 -15.73 -6.83 -3.97
CA GLN A 257 -17.14 -6.64 -4.31
C GLN A 257 -17.35 -5.55 -5.35
N ILE A 258 -18.10 -5.90 -6.40
CA ILE A 258 -18.56 -4.97 -7.43
C ILE A 258 -19.55 -3.99 -6.81
N ARG A 259 -19.26 -2.69 -6.91
CA ARG A 259 -20.16 -1.63 -6.41
C ARG A 259 -20.38 -0.55 -7.45
N LYS A 260 -21.60 -0.01 -7.49
CA LYS A 260 -21.91 1.25 -8.18
C LYS A 260 -21.31 2.41 -7.38
N ARG A 261 -20.45 3.19 -8.01
CA ARG A 261 -19.71 4.32 -7.45
C ARG A 261 -20.24 5.63 -8.03
N LYS A 262 -19.73 6.75 -7.48
CA LYS A 262 -20.04 8.11 -7.97
C LYS A 262 -19.90 8.17 -9.49
N ARG A 263 -20.84 8.85 -10.16
CA ARG A 263 -20.96 8.95 -11.63
C ARG A 263 -21.39 7.65 -12.34
N GLY A 264 -21.96 6.67 -11.61
CA GLY A 264 -22.63 5.50 -12.18
C GLY A 264 -21.70 4.34 -12.57
N TRP A 265 -20.43 4.40 -12.17
CA TRP A 265 -19.42 3.39 -12.53
C TRP A 265 -19.50 2.17 -11.65
N THR A 266 -19.28 1.01 -12.24
CA THR A 266 -19.20 -0.27 -11.55
C THR A 266 -17.75 -0.76 -11.59
N GLY A 267 -17.21 -1.10 -10.43
CA GLY A 267 -15.85 -1.63 -10.32
C GLY A 267 -15.69 -2.42 -9.04
N SER A 268 -14.77 -3.37 -9.09
CA SER A 268 -14.28 -4.11 -7.94
C SER A 268 -12.84 -3.66 -7.60
N TYR A 269 -12.53 -3.60 -6.31
CA TYR A 269 -11.20 -3.27 -5.79
C TYR A 269 -10.82 -4.33 -4.76
N GLY A 270 -9.53 -4.62 -4.60
CA GLY A 270 -9.04 -5.72 -3.74
C GLY A 270 -9.19 -7.09 -4.39
N ASN A 271 -9.07 -7.17 -5.71
CA ASN A 271 -9.13 -8.46 -6.39
C ASN A 271 -7.79 -9.19 -6.29
N ILE A 272 -7.84 -10.49 -6.05
CA ILE A 272 -6.63 -11.31 -5.87
C ILE A 272 -5.77 -11.40 -7.13
N TRP A 273 -6.40 -11.41 -8.31
CA TRP A 273 -5.72 -11.44 -9.62
C TRP A 273 -4.99 -10.13 -9.97
N ASP A 274 -5.26 -9.04 -9.25
CA ASP A 274 -4.56 -7.77 -9.46
C ASP A 274 -3.25 -7.70 -8.63
N VAL A 275 -3.00 -8.64 -7.70
CA VAL A 275 -1.86 -8.58 -6.77
C VAL A 275 -0.52 -8.78 -7.47
N ILE A 276 -0.34 -9.86 -8.23
CA ILE A 276 0.90 -10.11 -9.02
C ILE A 276 1.18 -8.92 -9.93
N GLN A 277 0.16 -8.44 -10.64
CA GLN A 277 0.26 -7.27 -11.52
C GLN A 277 0.66 -6.00 -10.75
N GLY A 278 0.22 -5.84 -9.50
CA GLY A 278 0.60 -4.74 -8.63
C GLY A 278 2.09 -4.74 -8.27
N PHE A 279 2.68 -5.92 -8.03
CA PHE A 279 4.12 -6.06 -7.84
C PHE A 279 4.89 -5.75 -9.11
N GLU A 280 4.54 -6.38 -10.23
CA GLU A 280 5.18 -6.15 -11.54
C GLU A 280 5.19 -4.65 -11.89
N PHE A 281 4.05 -3.98 -11.75
CA PHE A 281 3.93 -2.55 -12.00
C PHE A 281 4.87 -1.70 -11.14
N LEU A 282 4.92 -1.96 -9.83
CA LEU A 282 5.75 -1.17 -8.91
C LEU A 282 7.23 -1.45 -9.08
N LEU A 283 7.62 -2.71 -9.31
CA LEU A 283 9.00 -3.08 -9.61
C LEU A 283 9.47 -2.37 -10.90
N GLU A 284 8.65 -2.35 -11.96
CA GLU A 284 8.93 -1.60 -13.19
C GLU A 284 9.10 -0.10 -12.93
N GLN A 285 8.21 0.51 -12.14
CA GLN A 285 8.35 1.94 -11.82
C GLN A 285 9.63 2.22 -11.04
N LEU A 286 9.99 1.38 -10.07
CA LEU A 286 11.22 1.56 -9.31
C LEU A 286 12.47 1.42 -10.17
N GLU A 287 12.52 0.45 -11.10
CA GLU A 287 13.62 0.35 -12.07
C GLU A 287 13.74 1.62 -12.92
N ARG A 288 12.63 2.14 -13.43
CA ARG A 288 12.62 3.42 -14.14
C ARG A 288 13.15 4.57 -13.29
N PHE A 289 12.80 4.62 -12.00
CA PHE A 289 13.31 5.63 -11.07
C PHE A 289 14.81 5.46 -10.78
N LYS A 290 15.36 4.23 -10.77
CA LYS A 290 16.80 3.99 -10.68
C LYS A 290 17.55 4.56 -11.89
N ASP A 291 16.99 4.44 -13.10
CA ASP A 291 17.61 4.94 -14.33
C ASP A 291 17.71 6.46 -14.39
N ILE A 292 16.65 7.15 -13.92
CA ILE A 292 16.62 8.62 -13.89
C ILE A 292 17.22 9.22 -12.61
N ALA A 293 17.59 8.40 -11.63
CA ALA A 293 18.15 8.90 -10.36
C ALA A 293 19.48 9.65 -10.53
N LYS A 294 20.18 9.45 -11.65
CA LYS A 294 21.37 10.22 -12.05
C LYS A 294 21.12 11.73 -12.17
N ASP A 295 19.86 12.10 -12.39
CA ASP A 295 19.44 13.50 -12.55
C ASP A 295 18.94 14.10 -11.23
N PHE A 296 18.99 13.35 -10.11
CA PHE A 296 18.52 13.81 -8.81
C PHE A 296 19.63 14.49 -7.98
N PRO A 297 19.28 15.42 -7.06
CA PRO A 297 20.24 16.20 -6.26
C PRO A 297 21.21 15.38 -5.39
N ASP A 298 20.81 14.17 -5.00
CA ASP A 298 21.59 13.21 -4.22
C ASP A 298 21.50 11.82 -4.87
N THR A 299 22.11 11.70 -6.04
CA THR A 299 22.04 10.51 -6.91
C THR A 299 22.32 9.20 -6.18
N GLU A 300 23.41 9.13 -5.41
CA GLU A 300 23.85 7.88 -4.80
C GLU A 300 22.88 7.44 -3.71
N HIS A 301 22.48 8.36 -2.83
CA HIS A 301 21.51 8.06 -1.78
C HIS A 301 20.16 7.62 -2.36
N PHE A 302 19.67 8.31 -3.40
CA PHE A 302 18.43 7.90 -4.07
C PHE A 302 18.53 6.53 -4.71
N ARG A 303 19.60 6.25 -5.45
CA ARG A 303 19.80 4.93 -6.09
C ARG A 303 19.82 3.83 -5.04
N ILE A 304 20.54 4.01 -3.94
CA ILE A 304 20.59 3.05 -2.84
C ILE A 304 19.20 2.84 -2.26
N ASN A 305 18.51 3.90 -1.87
CA ASN A 305 17.21 3.79 -1.21
C ASN A 305 16.12 3.22 -2.12
N ILE A 306 16.06 3.64 -3.39
CA ILE A 306 15.15 3.06 -4.38
C ILE A 306 15.44 1.57 -4.56
N ASN A 307 16.73 1.18 -4.57
CA ASN A 307 17.11 -0.22 -4.64
C ASN A 307 16.73 -1.01 -3.38
N LEU A 308 16.83 -0.42 -2.19
CA LEU A 308 16.35 -1.06 -0.96
C LEU A 308 14.82 -1.26 -0.96
N GLY A 309 14.06 -0.27 -1.45
CA GLY A 309 12.62 -0.41 -1.69
C GLY A 309 12.31 -1.53 -2.69
N TRP A 310 13.05 -1.55 -3.80
CA TRP A 310 12.91 -2.59 -4.82
C TRP A 310 13.19 -3.99 -4.25
N GLN A 311 14.30 -4.15 -3.52
CA GLN A 311 14.66 -5.41 -2.87
C GLN A 311 13.57 -5.87 -1.90
N LYS A 312 13.03 -4.94 -1.11
CA LYS A 312 11.94 -5.24 -0.16
C LYS A 312 10.66 -5.65 -0.89
N LEU A 313 10.31 -5.01 -2.00
CA LEU A 313 9.18 -5.44 -2.85
C LEU A 313 9.42 -6.82 -3.45
N ASN A 314 10.61 -7.06 -4.01
CA ASN A 314 10.96 -8.30 -4.68
C ASN A 314 10.97 -9.49 -3.72
N GLU A 315 11.46 -9.31 -2.48
CA GLU A 315 11.39 -10.33 -1.42
C GLU A 315 9.96 -10.84 -1.22
N TYR A 316 8.97 -9.94 -1.14
CA TYR A 316 7.58 -10.34 -0.99
C TYR A 316 6.93 -10.80 -2.29
N TYR A 317 7.47 -10.39 -3.43
CA TYR A 317 7.03 -10.89 -4.73
C TYR A 317 7.40 -12.37 -4.89
N GLU A 318 8.62 -12.74 -4.50
CA GLU A 318 9.09 -14.13 -4.48
C GLU A 318 8.26 -14.99 -3.53
N ILE A 319 7.89 -14.48 -2.35
CA ILE A 319 7.02 -15.20 -1.39
C ILE A 319 5.64 -15.52 -1.98
N LEU A 320 5.15 -14.80 -2.99
CA LEU A 320 3.83 -15.10 -3.57
C LEU A 320 3.74 -16.51 -4.14
N SER A 321 4.86 -17.09 -4.61
CA SER A 321 4.89 -18.46 -5.14
C SER A 321 4.56 -19.52 -4.10
N GLU A 322 4.61 -19.18 -2.81
CA GLU A 322 4.18 -20.09 -1.74
C GLU A 322 2.64 -20.19 -1.65
N THR A 323 1.88 -19.22 -2.16
CA THR A 323 0.42 -19.15 -2.00
C THR A 323 -0.32 -19.24 -3.35
N PRO A 324 -0.85 -20.43 -3.73
CA PRO A 324 -1.39 -20.69 -5.07
C PRO A 324 -2.51 -19.77 -5.55
N ILE A 325 -3.29 -19.16 -4.65
CA ILE A 325 -4.46 -18.34 -5.01
C ILE A 325 -4.12 -17.14 -5.90
N TYR A 326 -2.92 -16.58 -5.76
CA TYR A 326 -2.49 -15.46 -6.59
C TYR A 326 -2.35 -15.87 -8.07
N TYR A 327 -1.85 -17.09 -8.32
CA TYR A 327 -1.68 -17.67 -9.64
C TYR A 327 -3.01 -18.20 -10.17
N ALA A 328 -3.75 -18.94 -9.36
CA ALA A 328 -5.07 -19.47 -9.73
C ALA A 328 -6.04 -18.34 -10.08
N GLY A 329 -6.12 -17.29 -9.26
CA GLY A 329 -6.99 -16.14 -9.53
C GLY A 329 -6.66 -15.44 -10.84
N LEU A 330 -5.37 -15.24 -11.14
CA LEU A 330 -4.93 -14.60 -12.38
C LEU A 330 -5.11 -15.50 -13.60
N ALA A 331 -4.82 -16.80 -13.48
CA ALA A 331 -4.98 -17.78 -14.55
C ALA A 331 -6.45 -18.01 -14.90
N LEU A 332 -7.35 -18.06 -13.90
CA LEU A 332 -8.78 -18.27 -14.12
C LEU A 332 -9.50 -17.01 -14.63
N HIS A 333 -8.88 -15.83 -14.53
CA HIS A 333 -9.50 -14.59 -15.00
C HIS A 333 -9.59 -14.55 -16.54
N PRO A 334 -10.79 -14.44 -17.15
CA PRO A 334 -10.98 -14.55 -18.61
C PRO A 334 -10.16 -13.57 -19.46
N ALA A 335 -9.95 -12.34 -18.95
CA ALA A 335 -9.17 -11.31 -19.66
C ALA A 335 -7.65 -11.49 -19.59
N TYR A 336 -7.13 -12.40 -18.75
CA TYR A 336 -5.69 -12.56 -18.52
C TYR A 336 -5.22 -13.96 -18.96
N ARG A 337 -5.65 -14.99 -18.22
CA ARG A 337 -5.33 -16.41 -18.47
C ARG A 337 -3.83 -16.68 -18.59
N TRP A 338 -3.46 -17.84 -19.14
CA TRP A 338 -2.06 -18.21 -19.37
C TRP A 338 -1.29 -17.22 -20.24
N LYS A 339 -1.99 -16.53 -21.15
CA LYS A 339 -1.39 -15.53 -22.03
C LYS A 339 -0.76 -14.36 -21.27
N TRP A 340 -1.32 -13.99 -20.11
CA TRP A 340 -0.70 -12.97 -19.27
C TRP A 340 0.70 -13.42 -18.81
N PHE A 341 0.83 -14.65 -18.31
CA PHE A 341 2.10 -15.21 -17.85
C PHE A 341 3.10 -15.34 -19.00
N GLU A 342 2.67 -15.89 -20.13
CA GLU A 342 3.50 -16.07 -21.33
C GLU A 342 4.04 -14.75 -21.89
N ARG A 343 3.29 -13.65 -21.74
CA ARG A 343 3.71 -12.32 -22.21
C ARG A 343 4.60 -11.59 -21.22
N ASN A 344 4.34 -11.71 -19.91
CA ASN A 344 5.05 -10.92 -18.89
C ASN A 344 6.30 -11.66 -18.36
N TRP A 345 6.35 -12.99 -18.46
CA TRP A 345 7.46 -13.83 -17.99
C TRP A 345 8.19 -14.53 -19.14
N THR A 346 8.35 -13.84 -20.28
CA THR A 346 9.02 -14.39 -21.47
C THR A 346 10.45 -14.84 -21.21
N ASP A 347 11.12 -14.21 -20.25
CA ASP A 347 12.49 -14.49 -19.81
C ASP A 347 12.57 -15.53 -18.69
N ARG A 348 11.43 -16.03 -18.19
CA ARG A 348 11.33 -16.96 -17.05
C ARG A 348 10.34 -18.11 -17.33
N PRO A 349 10.63 -18.98 -18.33
CA PRO A 349 9.74 -20.08 -18.67
C PRO A 349 9.47 -21.04 -17.50
N GLU A 350 10.46 -21.24 -16.63
CA GLU A 350 10.33 -22.07 -15.43
C GLU A 350 9.26 -21.57 -14.45
N TRP A 351 9.06 -20.26 -14.35
CA TRP A 351 7.99 -19.68 -13.51
C TRP A 351 6.59 -19.96 -14.08
N ILE A 352 6.48 -20.04 -15.41
CA ILE A 352 5.22 -20.37 -16.07
C ILE A 352 4.87 -21.84 -15.81
N ASP A 353 5.85 -22.74 -15.86
CA ASP A 353 5.64 -24.16 -15.56
C ASP A 353 5.26 -24.38 -14.09
N GLU A 354 5.93 -23.68 -13.17
CA GLU A 354 5.59 -23.68 -11.74
C GLU A 354 4.15 -23.18 -11.51
N ALA A 355 3.77 -22.06 -12.14
CA ALA A 355 2.41 -21.54 -12.08
C ALA A 355 1.37 -22.53 -12.60
N LYS A 356 1.63 -23.20 -13.72
CA LYS A 356 0.75 -24.23 -14.29
C LYS A 356 0.57 -25.41 -13.34
N ASN A 357 1.65 -25.86 -12.71
CA ASN A 357 1.59 -26.94 -11.72
C ASN A 357 0.77 -26.51 -10.50
N MET A 358 1.02 -25.31 -9.96
CA MET A 358 0.24 -24.78 -8.83
C MET A 358 -1.27 -24.73 -9.12
N VAL A 359 -1.66 -24.18 -10.27
CA VAL A 359 -3.09 -24.07 -10.64
C VAL A 359 -3.72 -25.44 -10.86
N HIS A 360 -2.99 -26.37 -11.50
CA HIS A 360 -3.44 -27.74 -11.67
C HIS A 360 -3.61 -28.46 -10.32
N ASP A 361 -2.69 -28.25 -9.37
CA ASP A 361 -2.76 -28.88 -8.05
C ASP A 361 -3.93 -28.33 -7.22
N VAL A 362 -4.20 -27.02 -7.28
CA VAL A 362 -5.41 -26.43 -6.68
C VAL A 362 -6.66 -27.10 -7.25
N TRP A 363 -6.76 -27.25 -8.57
CA TRP A 363 -7.88 -27.98 -9.18
C TRP A 363 -7.97 -29.41 -8.65
N ARG A 364 -6.86 -30.16 -8.78
CA ARG A 364 -6.81 -31.60 -8.50
C ARG A 364 -7.14 -31.94 -7.05
N PHE A 365 -6.61 -31.17 -6.10
CA PHE A 365 -6.68 -31.50 -4.68
C PHE A 365 -7.77 -30.74 -3.92
N GLU A 366 -8.21 -29.58 -4.41
CA GLU A 366 -9.22 -28.77 -3.69
C GLU A 366 -10.59 -28.73 -4.38
N TYR A 367 -10.66 -28.72 -5.71
CA TYR A 367 -11.91 -28.44 -6.44
C TYR A 367 -12.49 -29.61 -7.25
N ARG A 368 -11.67 -30.60 -7.64
CA ARG A 368 -12.09 -31.70 -8.52
C ARG A 368 -13.29 -32.50 -8.00
N GLU A 369 -13.39 -32.64 -6.68
CA GLU A 369 -14.46 -33.40 -6.02
C GLU A 369 -15.50 -32.47 -5.34
N ALA A 370 -15.38 -31.16 -5.52
CA ALA A 370 -16.29 -30.20 -4.90
C ALA A 370 -17.68 -30.27 -5.56
N ALA A 371 -18.70 -30.60 -4.76
CA ALA A 371 -20.07 -30.59 -5.23
C ALA A 371 -20.56 -29.14 -5.43
N LEU A 372 -20.83 -28.74 -6.67
CA LEU A 372 -21.48 -27.47 -6.96
C LEU A 372 -22.96 -27.55 -6.52
N PRO A 373 -23.46 -26.62 -5.69
CA PRO A 373 -24.90 -26.47 -5.49
C PRO A 373 -25.57 -26.23 -6.85
N GLY A 374 -26.74 -26.83 -7.08
CA GLY A 374 -27.44 -26.81 -8.36
C GLY A 374 -27.45 -25.42 -9.00
N GLN A 375 -26.83 -25.30 -10.18
CA GLN A 375 -26.74 -24.05 -10.93
C GLN A 375 -28.11 -23.71 -11.53
N GLU A 376 -28.77 -22.67 -11.04
CA GLU A 376 -29.61 -21.87 -11.93
C GLU A 376 -28.69 -21.02 -12.83
N PRO A 377 -28.96 -20.91 -14.14
CA PRO A 377 -28.14 -20.11 -15.03
C PRO A 377 -28.09 -18.67 -14.49
N PRO A 378 -26.89 -18.07 -14.37
CA PRO A 378 -26.78 -16.70 -13.91
C PRO A 378 -27.65 -15.83 -14.80
N ALA A 379 -28.55 -15.05 -14.20
CA ALA A 379 -29.23 -13.99 -14.91
C ALA A 379 -28.16 -13.16 -15.61
N VAL A 380 -28.32 -12.89 -16.91
CA VAL A 380 -27.40 -12.08 -17.70
C VAL A 380 -27.33 -10.69 -17.06
N GLU A 381 -26.40 -10.51 -16.12
CA GLU A 381 -26.17 -9.21 -15.51
C GLU A 381 -25.49 -8.35 -16.59
N PRO A 382 -26.00 -7.13 -16.84
CA PRO A 382 -25.46 -6.28 -17.88
C PRO A 382 -23.98 -6.02 -17.57
N VAL A 383 -23.13 -6.22 -18.59
CA VAL A 383 -21.69 -6.00 -18.49
C VAL A 383 -21.46 -4.62 -17.86
N PRO A 384 -20.83 -4.57 -16.67
CA PRO A 384 -20.69 -3.33 -15.94
C PRO A 384 -19.89 -2.34 -16.80
N LYS A 385 -20.46 -1.16 -17.09
CA LYS A 385 -19.77 -0.12 -17.87
C LYS A 385 -18.47 0.26 -17.17
N GLN A 386 -17.35 -0.09 -17.79
CA GLN A 386 -16.02 0.28 -17.30
C GLN A 386 -15.65 1.70 -17.76
N ARG A 387 -14.79 2.36 -16.99
CA ARG A 387 -14.39 3.75 -17.26
C ARG A 387 -13.38 3.78 -18.43
N LYS A 388 -13.76 4.44 -19.54
CA LYS A 388 -12.91 4.59 -20.74
C LYS A 388 -11.53 5.19 -20.45
N THR A 389 -11.43 6.10 -19.49
CA THR A 389 -10.18 6.74 -19.06
C THR A 389 -10.07 6.73 -17.53
N SER A 390 -9.05 6.08 -16.99
CA SER A 390 -8.70 6.21 -15.58
C SER A 390 -7.54 7.17 -15.43
N ASP A 391 -7.63 8.08 -14.45
CA ASP A 391 -6.51 8.93 -14.06
C ASP A 391 -5.49 8.16 -13.19
N ASN A 392 -5.75 6.87 -12.90
CA ASN A 392 -4.89 6.01 -12.10
C ASN A 392 -3.93 5.22 -13.03
N PRO A 393 -2.60 5.38 -12.87
CA PRO A 393 -1.62 4.71 -13.73
C PRO A 393 -1.63 3.19 -13.60
N PHE A 394 -1.92 2.63 -12.42
CA PHE A 394 -2.03 1.19 -12.23
C PHE A 394 -3.26 0.62 -12.97
N GLN A 395 -4.37 1.33 -12.99
CA GLN A 395 -5.54 0.90 -13.76
C GLN A 395 -5.25 0.87 -15.27
N GLU A 396 -4.49 1.85 -15.78
CA GLU A 396 -4.07 1.87 -17.18
C GLU A 396 -3.06 0.74 -17.49
N TYR A 397 -2.19 0.38 -16.54
CA TYR A 397 -1.34 -0.82 -16.62
C TYR A 397 -2.17 -2.11 -16.73
N LEU A 398 -3.16 -2.31 -15.83
CA LEU A 398 -4.04 -3.48 -15.86
C LEU A 398 -4.81 -3.61 -17.18
N LYS A 399 -5.29 -2.49 -17.76
CA LYS A 399 -5.98 -2.48 -19.06
C LYS A 399 -5.08 -2.96 -20.20
N ARG A 400 -3.82 -2.54 -20.24
CA ARG A 400 -2.84 -2.94 -21.27
C ARG A 400 -2.50 -4.43 -21.23
N ASN A 401 -2.70 -5.04 -20.07
CA ASN A 401 -2.43 -6.46 -19.82
C ASN A 401 -3.62 -7.36 -20.15
N ARG A 402 -4.82 -6.80 -20.38
CA ARG A 402 -5.97 -7.59 -20.81
C ARG A 402 -5.83 -8.02 -22.26
N TYR A 403 -6.29 -9.22 -22.56
CA TYR A 403 -6.40 -9.76 -23.91
C TYR A 403 -7.86 -10.11 -24.22
N THR A 404 -8.28 -9.81 -25.45
CA THR A 404 -9.58 -10.20 -25.96
C THR A 404 -9.51 -11.65 -26.43
N ALA A 405 -10.17 -12.56 -25.72
CA ALA A 405 -10.33 -13.93 -26.22
C ALA A 405 -11.07 -13.93 -27.57
N PRO A 406 -10.74 -14.83 -28.52
CA PRO A 406 -11.58 -15.06 -29.69
C PRO A 406 -12.99 -15.49 -29.24
N GLU A 407 -14.03 -15.17 -30.03
CA GLU A 407 -15.34 -15.81 -29.87
C GLU A 407 -15.16 -17.33 -29.96
N ALA A 408 -15.44 -18.04 -28.87
CA ALA A 408 -15.31 -19.48 -28.85
C ALA A 408 -16.57 -20.16 -29.37
N GLY A 409 -16.39 -21.23 -30.14
CA GLY A 409 -17.46 -22.13 -30.52
C GLY A 409 -18.00 -22.88 -29.31
N HIS A 410 -19.32 -23.04 -29.25
CA HIS A 410 -20.04 -23.77 -28.21
C HIS A 410 -19.68 -25.27 -28.21
N GLY A 411 -18.59 -25.64 -27.53
CA GLY A 411 -18.32 -27.02 -27.14
C GLY A 411 -18.74 -27.21 -25.69
N GLY A 412 -19.88 -27.82 -25.43
CA GLY A 412 -20.26 -28.19 -24.06
C GLY A 412 -19.33 -29.28 -23.50
N LEU A 413 -19.12 -29.27 -22.18
CA LEU A 413 -18.41 -30.34 -21.47
C LEU A 413 -19.04 -31.70 -21.80
N THR A 414 -18.23 -32.63 -22.32
CA THR A 414 -18.70 -34.00 -22.56
C THR A 414 -18.72 -34.80 -21.25
N PRO A 415 -19.69 -35.71 -21.02
CA PRO A 415 -19.73 -36.49 -19.78
C PRO A 415 -18.45 -37.31 -19.57
N GLY A 416 -17.72 -37.03 -18.49
CA GLY A 416 -16.46 -37.70 -18.14
C GLY A 416 -15.18 -36.98 -18.59
N GLU A 417 -15.30 -35.82 -19.24
CA GLU A 417 -14.17 -34.94 -19.55
C GLU A 417 -13.69 -34.22 -18.27
N ASP A 418 -12.37 -34.12 -18.08
CA ASP A 418 -11.80 -33.39 -16.95
C ASP A 418 -12.01 -31.88 -17.15
N GLU A 419 -12.66 -31.23 -16.18
CA GLU A 419 -13.07 -29.81 -16.32
C GLU A 419 -11.88 -28.86 -16.50
N TYR A 420 -10.74 -29.17 -15.87
CA TYR A 420 -9.51 -28.39 -16.07
C TYR A 420 -8.94 -28.59 -17.47
N LEU A 421 -8.90 -29.84 -17.97
CA LEU A 421 -8.50 -30.13 -19.34
C LEU A 421 -9.42 -29.46 -20.36
N HIS A 422 -10.72 -29.44 -20.10
CA HIS A 422 -11.69 -28.72 -20.91
C HIS A 422 -11.44 -27.21 -20.87
N TRP A 423 -11.23 -26.64 -19.69
CA TRP A 423 -10.96 -25.21 -19.51
C TRP A 423 -9.68 -24.74 -20.22
N ILE A 424 -8.59 -25.52 -20.18
CA ILE A 424 -7.35 -25.17 -20.91
C ILE A 424 -7.50 -25.31 -22.43
N THR A 425 -8.42 -26.17 -22.90
CA THR A 425 -8.61 -26.46 -24.34
C THR A 425 -9.67 -25.59 -25.00
N HIS A 426 -10.75 -25.28 -24.29
CA HIS A 426 -11.89 -24.52 -24.79
C HIS A 426 -11.93 -23.14 -24.13
N CYS A 427 -11.87 -22.09 -24.95
CA CYS A 427 -12.08 -20.74 -24.44
C CYS A 427 -13.55 -20.57 -24.08
N GLU A 428 -13.87 -20.12 -22.87
CA GLU A 428 -15.15 -19.43 -22.67
C GLU A 428 -15.01 -18.01 -23.22
N SER A 429 -16.08 -17.48 -23.79
CA SER A 429 -16.15 -16.12 -24.34
C SER A 429 -15.58 -15.11 -23.34
N GLY A 430 -14.55 -14.36 -23.76
CA GLY A 430 -13.98 -13.29 -22.94
C GLY A 430 -15.03 -12.24 -22.58
N ASP A 431 -14.74 -11.45 -21.55
CA ASP A 431 -15.51 -10.25 -21.24
C ASP A 431 -15.42 -9.29 -22.43
N GLY A 432 -16.42 -9.32 -23.31
CA GLY A 432 -16.49 -8.52 -24.55
C GLY A 432 -16.59 -7.00 -24.33
N SER A 433 -15.86 -6.43 -23.36
CA SER A 433 -15.84 -5.02 -23.04
C SER A 433 -14.47 -4.40 -23.28
N ILE A 434 -14.38 -3.63 -24.37
CA ILE A 434 -13.60 -2.39 -24.45
C ILE A 434 -14.45 -1.24 -23.90
#